data_AF-A0A3M0IZJ3-F1
#
_entry.id   AF-A0A3M0IZJ3-F1
#
_cell.length_a   1.000
_cell.length_b   1.000
_cell.length_c   1.000
_cell.angle_alpha   90.00
_cell.angle_beta   90.00
_cell.angle_gamma   90.00
#
_symmetry.space_group_name_H-M   'P 1'
#
loop_
_entity.id
_entity.type
_entity.pdbx_description
1 polymer ?
#
loop_
_entity_poly.entity_id
_entity_poly.type
_entity_poly.pdbx_seq_one_letter_code
_entity_poly.pdbx_strand_id
1 'polypeptide(L)'
;MSWRPQYRSSKFRNVYGKAASREHCFDGIPITKNVHDNHFCAVNARFLAIVTESAGGGSFLVIPLEQLLRMFFRQQDEIRRLKDELSQKDIRIRQLQLELKNFRNSPKNN
;
A
#
# COMPACT_ATOMS: atom_id res chain seq x y z
N MET A 1 24.76 21.94 -49.57
CA MET A 1 24.17 20.76 -48.89
C MET A 1 23.77 21.19 -47.48
N SER A 2 22.48 21.45 -47.24
CA SER A 2 22.03 21.89 -45.92
C SER A 2 21.84 20.69 -44.99
N TRP A 3 22.74 20.52 -44.03
CA TRP A 3 22.49 19.69 -42.85
C TRP A 3 21.40 20.38 -42.02
N ARG A 4 20.14 20.02 -42.23
CA ARG A 4 19.08 20.29 -41.25
C ARG A 4 18.95 19.03 -40.41
N PRO A 5 19.34 19.02 -39.12
CA PRO A 5 18.99 17.92 -38.25
C PRO A 5 17.47 17.86 -38.24
N GLN A 6 16.88 16.79 -38.79
CA GLN A 6 15.45 16.57 -38.71
C GLN A 6 15.14 16.43 -37.21
N TYR A 7 14.64 17.50 -36.59
CA TYR A 7 14.25 17.49 -35.19
C TYR A 7 13.11 16.47 -35.04
N ARG A 8 13.45 15.23 -34.68
CA ARG A 8 12.46 14.18 -34.39
C ARG A 8 11.84 14.53 -33.05
N SER A 9 10.69 15.20 -33.09
CA SER A 9 9.87 15.45 -31.91
C SER A 9 9.29 14.12 -31.43
N SER A 10 9.94 13.49 -30.45
CA SER A 10 9.33 12.41 -29.68
C SER A 10 8.64 13.00 -28.44
N LYS A 11 7.39 12.62 -28.19
CA LYS A 11 6.70 12.92 -26.93
C LYS A 11 7.39 12.28 -25.70
N PHE A 12 8.27 11.30 -25.94
CA PHE A 12 9.02 10.60 -24.91
C PHE A 12 10.45 11.13 -24.72
N ARG A 13 10.78 12.28 -25.32
CA ARG A 13 12.14 12.84 -25.29
C ARG A 13 12.68 13.08 -23.87
N ASN A 14 11.79 13.28 -22.90
CA ASN A 14 12.13 13.56 -21.51
C ASN A 14 11.71 12.42 -20.56
N VAL A 15 11.57 11.18 -21.05
CA VAL A 15 11.31 10.01 -20.19
C VAL A 15 12.61 9.58 -19.52
N TYR A 16 12.58 9.42 -18.20
CA TYR A 16 13.67 8.88 -17.41
C TYR A 16 13.14 7.88 -16.38
N GLY A 17 13.94 6.87 -16.05
CA GLY A 17 13.61 5.90 -15.00
C GLY A 17 13.85 6.49 -13.61
N LYS A 18 12.98 6.14 -12.66
CA LYS A 18 13.18 6.40 -11.24
C LYS A 18 13.17 5.06 -10.50
N ALA A 19 14.28 4.73 -9.84
CA ALA A 19 14.35 3.54 -9.00
C ALA A 19 13.38 3.66 -7.82
N ALA A 20 12.78 2.54 -7.41
CA ALA A 20 11.99 2.47 -6.20
C ALA A 20 12.88 2.67 -4.96
N SER A 21 12.31 3.20 -3.89
CA SER A 21 12.98 3.30 -2.60
C SER A 21 13.08 1.92 -1.94
N ARG A 22 13.98 1.79 -0.96
CA ARG A 22 14.36 0.48 -0.40
C ARG A 22 13.18 -0.25 0.26
N GLU A 23 12.25 0.50 0.86
CA GLU A 23 11.01 -0.02 1.45
C GLU A 23 10.03 -0.64 0.45
N HIS A 24 10.24 -0.41 -0.85
CA HIS A 24 9.46 -0.98 -1.94
C HIS A 24 10.26 -2.04 -2.73
N CYS A 25 11.46 -2.39 -2.27
CA CYS A 25 12.28 -3.45 -2.84
C CYS A 25 12.09 -4.77 -2.09
N PHE A 26 12.34 -5.87 -2.78
CA PHE A 26 12.39 -7.20 -2.19
C PHE A 26 13.85 -7.61 -1.94
N ASP A 27 14.27 -7.62 -0.69
CA ASP A 27 15.63 -8.01 -0.27
C ASP A 27 15.68 -9.50 0.13
N GLY A 28 16.87 -10.12 0.06
CA GLY A 28 17.12 -11.47 0.60
C GLY A 28 16.65 -12.64 -0.29
N ILE A 29 16.34 -12.38 -1.56
CA ILE A 29 15.95 -13.43 -2.51
C ILE A 29 17.21 -14.02 -3.15
N PRO A 30 17.47 -15.33 -3.03
CA PRO A 30 18.62 -15.98 -3.65
C PRO A 30 18.37 -16.15 -5.15
N ILE A 31 18.62 -15.10 -5.94
CA ILE A 31 18.46 -15.13 -7.40
C ILE A 31 19.46 -16.13 -8.00
N THR A 32 19.00 -16.93 -8.96
CA THR A 32 19.87 -17.88 -9.66
C THR A 32 21.11 -17.20 -10.26
N LYS A 33 22.27 -17.88 -10.17
CA LYS A 33 23.51 -17.46 -10.84
C LYS A 33 23.67 -18.10 -12.23
N ASN A 34 22.67 -18.85 -12.68
CA ASN A 34 22.72 -19.56 -13.95
C ASN A 34 22.76 -18.56 -15.11
N VAL A 35 23.79 -18.63 -15.95
CA VAL A 35 24.07 -17.66 -17.03
C VAL A 35 23.28 -17.98 -18.31
N HIS A 36 22.51 -19.08 -18.32
CA HIS A 36 21.88 -19.56 -19.55
C HIS A 36 20.56 -18.87 -19.92
N ASP A 37 19.88 -18.18 -18.99
CA ASP A 37 18.61 -17.48 -19.24
C ASP A 37 18.68 -16.01 -18.81
N ASN A 38 18.54 -15.04 -19.72
CA ASN A 38 18.67 -13.62 -19.36
C ASN A 38 17.44 -13.01 -18.63
N HIS A 39 16.39 -13.80 -18.36
CA HIS A 39 15.13 -13.32 -17.77
C HIS A 39 14.80 -14.08 -16.48
N PHE A 40 15.44 -13.68 -15.37
CA PHE A 40 15.23 -14.32 -14.06
C PHE A 40 13.98 -13.87 -13.32
N CYS A 41 13.27 -12.86 -13.82
CA CYS A 41 12.05 -12.37 -13.21
C CYS A 41 10.94 -12.13 -14.24
N ALA A 42 9.71 -12.40 -13.81
CA ALA A 42 8.50 -12.10 -14.54
C ALA A 42 7.49 -11.48 -13.58
N VAL A 43 6.77 -10.45 -14.01
CA VAL A 43 5.87 -9.70 -13.15
C VAL A 43 4.51 -9.56 -13.83
N ASN A 44 3.45 -9.66 -13.03
CA ASN A 44 2.10 -9.27 -13.41
C ASN A 44 1.55 -8.26 -12.39
N ALA A 45 0.31 -7.80 -12.52
CA ALA A 45 -0.25 -6.80 -11.60
C ALA A 45 -0.40 -7.28 -10.14
N ARG A 46 -0.36 -8.59 -9.88
CA ARG A 46 -0.64 -9.20 -8.58
C ARG A 46 0.57 -9.90 -7.95
N PHE A 47 1.50 -10.37 -8.76
CA PHE A 47 2.57 -11.27 -8.38
C PHE A 47 3.86 -10.97 -9.14
N LEU A 48 4.98 -11.20 -8.46
CA LEU A 48 6.33 -11.19 -8.97
C LEU A 48 6.88 -12.61 -8.85
N ALA A 49 7.27 -13.21 -9.97
CA ALA A 49 7.97 -14.48 -10.03
C ALA A 49 9.47 -14.25 -10.23
N ILE A 50 10.31 -14.90 -9.44
CA ILE A 50 11.78 -14.81 -9.51
C ILE A 50 12.38 -16.21 -9.47
N VAL A 51 13.27 -16.52 -10.41
CA VAL A 51 14.00 -17.80 -10.43
C VAL A 51 15.07 -17.79 -9.33
N THR A 52 15.05 -18.80 -8.47
CA THR A 52 15.95 -18.89 -7.32
C THR A 52 17.06 -19.93 -7.53
N GLU A 53 18.18 -19.72 -6.83
CA GLU A 53 19.27 -20.68 -6.77
C GLU A 53 18.80 -21.95 -6.03
N SER A 54 19.01 -23.11 -6.65
CA SER A 54 18.74 -24.43 -6.06
C SER A 54 19.98 -25.31 -6.17
N ALA A 55 20.25 -26.13 -5.14
CA ALA A 55 21.35 -27.08 -5.14
C ALA A 55 21.14 -28.28 -6.08
N GLY A 56 19.89 -28.51 -6.53
CA GLY A 56 19.54 -29.52 -7.52
C GLY A 56 18.19 -29.20 -8.18
N GLY A 57 18.14 -29.25 -9.52
CA GLY A 57 16.95 -28.88 -10.31
C GLY A 57 16.73 -27.36 -10.45
N GLY A 58 15.55 -26.97 -10.93
CA GLY A 58 15.14 -25.56 -11.08
C GLY A 58 14.09 -25.17 -10.04
N SER A 59 14.23 -23.97 -9.45
CA SER A 59 13.31 -23.42 -8.46
C SER A 59 12.93 -21.97 -8.80
N PHE A 60 11.75 -21.55 -8.37
CA PHE A 60 11.30 -20.16 -8.48
C PHE A 60 10.42 -19.77 -7.29
N LEU A 61 10.45 -18.50 -6.93
CA LEU A 61 9.68 -17.86 -5.87
C LEU A 61 8.58 -16.98 -6.47
N VAL A 62 7.38 -17.00 -5.90
CA VAL A 62 6.26 -16.12 -6.29
C VAL A 62 5.87 -15.24 -5.11
N ILE A 63 5.94 -13.92 -5.29
CA ILE A 63 5.70 -12.89 -4.27
C ILE A 63 4.47 -12.08 -4.64
N PRO A 64 3.43 -11.99 -3.79
CA PRO A 64 2.29 -11.10 -4.01
C PRO A 64 2.68 -9.61 -3.91
N LEU A 65 2.20 -8.78 -4.83
CA LEU A 65 2.58 -7.37 -4.95
C LEU A 65 1.72 -6.40 -4.12
N GLU A 66 0.45 -6.71 -3.82
CA GLU A 66 -0.50 -5.67 -3.36
C GLU A 66 -1.32 -5.93 -2.08
N GLN A 67 -1.47 -7.16 -1.58
CA GLN A 67 -2.70 -7.44 -0.84
C GLN A 67 -2.65 -7.20 0.69
N LEU A 68 -1.53 -7.43 1.37
CA LEU A 68 -1.50 -7.32 2.84
C LEU A 68 -1.37 -5.88 3.35
N LEU A 69 -0.49 -5.08 2.73
CA LEU A 69 -0.18 -3.72 3.18
C LEU A 69 -1.32 -2.74 2.91
N ARG A 70 -1.95 -2.80 1.73
CA ARG A 70 -3.13 -1.99 1.41
C ARG A 70 -4.31 -2.34 2.34
N MET A 71 -4.50 -3.62 2.67
CA MET A 71 -5.54 -4.05 3.61
C MET A 71 -5.24 -3.60 5.04
N PHE A 72 -3.99 -3.66 5.48
CA PHE A 72 -3.56 -3.17 6.79
C PHE A 72 -3.79 -1.66 6.93
N PHE A 73 -3.38 -0.85 5.96
CA PHE A 73 -3.58 0.60 6.02
C PHE A 73 -5.07 0.99 5.98
N ARG A 74 -5.90 0.33 5.14
CA ARG A 74 -7.35 0.53 5.18
C ARG A 74 -7.96 0.14 6.53
N GLN A 75 -7.53 -0.97 7.12
CA GLN A 75 -8.02 -1.38 8.44
C GLN A 75 -7.63 -0.38 9.53
N GLN A 76 -6.42 0.18 9.50
CA GLN A 76 -5.99 1.19 10.46
C GLN A 76 -6.78 2.50 10.34
N ASP A 77 -7.05 2.95 9.11
CA ASP A 77 -7.87 4.14 8.86
C ASP A 77 -9.31 3.94 9.35
N GLU A 78 -9.89 2.76 9.13
CA GLU A 78 -11.24 2.43 9.61
C GLU A 78 -11.29 2.35 11.14
N ILE A 79 -10.31 1.69 11.78
CA ILE A 79 -10.20 1.63 13.24
C ILE A 79 -10.09 3.04 13.84
N ARG A 80 -9.33 3.94 13.19
CA ARG A 80 -9.21 5.33 13.64
C ARG A 80 -10.56 6.06 13.57
N ARG A 81 -11.28 5.95 12.45
CA ARG A 81 -12.59 6.59 12.27
C ARG A 81 -13.63 6.08 13.28
N LEU A 82 -13.68 4.77 13.47
CA LEU A 82 -14.61 4.16 14.43
C LEU A 82 -14.31 4.59 15.87
N LYS A 83 -13.03 4.75 16.24
CA LYS A 83 -12.64 5.30 17.55
C LYS A 83 -13.08 6.75 17.72
N ASP A 84 -12.91 7.57 16.70
CA ASP A 84 -13.33 8.98 16.73
C ASP A 84 -14.87 9.08 16.88
N GLU A 85 -15.62 8.25 16.14
CA GLU A 85 -17.08 8.19 16.25
C GLU A 85 -17.54 7.70 17.63
N LEU A 86 -16.89 6.67 18.17
CA LEU A 86 -17.19 6.15 19.50
C LEU A 86 -16.94 7.21 20.58
N SER A 87 -15.83 7.95 20.48
CA SER A 87 -15.51 9.06 21.37
C SER A 87 -16.59 10.16 21.33
N GLN A 88 -17.07 10.52 20.14
CA GLN A 88 -18.17 11.48 19.99
C GLN A 88 -19.47 10.97 20.61
N LYS A 89 -19.80 9.69 20.40
CA LYS A 89 -20.98 9.07 21.01
C LYS A 89 -20.89 9.05 22.53
N ASP A 90 -19.73 8.78 23.10
CA ASP A 90 -19.51 8.82 24.55
C ASP A 90 -19.73 10.22 25.12
N ILE A 91 -19.25 11.26 24.44
CA ILE A 91 -19.52 12.66 24.81
C ILE A 91 -21.03 12.92 24.80
N ARG A 92 -21.74 12.49 23.76
CA ARG A 92 -23.18 12.72 23.65
C ARG A 92 -23.97 11.96 24.71
N ILE A 93 -23.59 10.72 25.02
CA ILE A 93 -24.21 9.94 26.09
C ILE A 93 -24.04 10.66 27.43
N ARG A 94 -22.84 11.16 27.74
CA ARG A 94 -22.60 11.92 28.99
C ARG A 94 -23.46 13.18 29.06
N GLN A 95 -23.58 13.92 27.96
CA GLN A 95 -24.45 15.10 27.89
C GLN A 95 -25.91 14.73 28.17
N LEU A 96 -26.43 13.70 27.49
CA LEU A 96 -27.81 13.24 27.70
C LEU A 96 -28.05 12.75 29.12
N GLN A 97 -27.08 12.07 29.73
CA GLN A 97 -27.16 11.67 31.13
C GLN A 97 -27.23 12.88 32.08
N LEU A 98 -26.47 13.94 31.80
CA LEU A 98 -26.55 15.18 32.56
C LEU A 98 -27.90 15.88 32.37
N GLU A 99 -28.40 15.96 31.14
CA GLU A 99 -29.73 16.50 30.83
C GLU A 99 -30.81 15.74 31.62
N LEU A 100 -30.83 14.40 31.56
CA LEU A 100 -31.76 13.56 32.31
C LEU A 100 -31.64 13.74 33.82
N LYS A 101 -30.41 13.88 34.35
CA LYS A 101 -30.19 14.14 35.77
C LYS A 101 -30.75 15.50 36.18
N ASN A 102 -30.57 16.52 35.35
CA ASN A 102 -31.14 17.85 35.58
C ASN A 102 -32.66 17.82 35.55
N PHE A 103 -33.27 17.12 34.59
CA PHE A 103 -34.73 16.92 34.55
C PHE A 103 -35.25 16.18 35.78
N ARG A 104 -34.54 15.14 36.26
CA ARG A 104 -34.92 14.39 37.47
C ARG A 104 -34.81 15.23 38.74
N ASN A 105 -33.86 16.15 38.79
CA ASN A 105 -33.64 17.05 39.92
C ASN A 105 -34.47 18.34 39.84
N SER A 106 -35.26 18.52 38.77
CA SER A 106 -36.21 19.62 38.65
C SER A 106 -37.33 19.41 39.68
N PRO A 107 -37.68 20.42 40.50
CA PRO A 107 -38.76 20.27 41.46
C PRO A 107 -40.03 19.87 40.71
N LYS A 108 -40.68 18.79 41.16
CA LYS A 108 -42.03 18.48 40.71
C LYS A 108 -42.91 19.61 41.22
N ASN A 109 -43.33 20.50 40.34
CA ASN A 109 -44.40 21.44 40.67
C ASN A 109 -45.66 20.61 40.93
N ASN A 110 -45.96 20.44 42.21
CA ASN A 110 -47.30 20.44 42.79
C ASN A 110 -47.17 21.03 44.20
#